data_AF-A0A3M7LA99-F1
#
_entry.id   AF-A0A3M7LA99-F1
#
_cell.length_a   1.000
_cell.length_b   1.000
_cell.length_c   1.000
_cell.angle_alpha   90.00
_cell.angle_beta   90.00
_cell.angle_gamma   90.00
#
_symmetry.space_group_name_H-M   'P 1'
#
loop_
_entity.id
_entity.type
_entity.pdbx_description
1 polymer ?
#
loop_
_entity_poly.entity_id
_entity_poly.type
_entity_poly.pdbx_seq_one_letter_code
_entity_poly.pdbx_strand_id
1 'polypeptide(L)'
;MYFSIGDYVEGLIGVRKENKCGFINQQGKVIIPVQYDYCENFEKGISIVTINNKFSVIDKMGKYIVKDVNTYEEIKEIIREK
;
A
#
# COMPACT_ATOMS: atom_id res chain seq x y z
N MET A 1 6.95 13.12 13.05
CA MET A 1 6.96 11.84 13.79
C MET A 1 6.20 10.83 12.93
N TYR A 2 6.85 9.74 12.50
CA TYR A 2 6.17 8.65 11.79
C TYR A 2 5.72 7.63 12.84
N PHE A 3 4.45 7.25 12.81
CA PHE A 3 4.00 6.09 13.58
C PHE A 3 4.21 4.86 12.68
N SER A 4 5.09 3.95 13.10
CA SER A 4 5.20 2.62 12.49
C SER A 4 3.90 1.89 12.77
N ILE A 5 3.19 1.48 11.72
CA ILE A 5 1.83 0.93 11.82
C ILE A 5 1.76 -0.58 11.49
N GLY A 6 2.89 -1.23 11.20
CA GLY A 6 2.88 -2.64 10.80
C GLY A 6 4.14 -3.41 11.17
N ASP A 7 3.98 -4.74 11.18
CA ASP A 7 5.08 -5.71 11.26
C ASP A 7 6.00 -5.58 10.04
N TYR A 8 7.23 -6.08 10.16
CA TYR A 8 8.13 -6.23 9.01
C TYR A 8 7.60 -7.35 8.10
N VAL A 9 6.65 -6.99 7.24
CA VAL A 9 6.04 -7.92 6.30
C VAL A 9 6.71 -7.74 4.96
N GLU A 10 7.27 -8.84 4.45
CA GLU A 10 7.74 -8.93 3.07
C GLU A 10 8.86 -7.95 2.65
N GLY A 11 9.57 -7.33 3.61
CA GLY A 11 10.67 -6.41 3.33
C GLY A 11 10.37 -4.93 3.59
N LEU A 12 9.12 -4.60 3.94
CA LEU A 12 8.63 -3.23 4.05
C LEU A 12 7.88 -3.00 5.35
N ILE A 13 7.91 -1.77 5.83
CA ILE A 13 7.19 -1.31 7.02
C ILE A 13 6.25 -0.20 6.59
N GLY A 14 4.96 -0.40 6.83
CA GLY A 14 3.94 0.63 6.63
C GLY A 14 4.15 1.77 7.63
N VAL A 15 4.16 3.00 7.13
CA VAL A 15 4.29 4.22 7.96
C VAL A 15 3.15 5.17 7.68
N ARG A 16 2.69 5.85 8.74
CA ARG A 16 1.68 6.91 8.64
C ARG A 16 2.26 8.26 9.00
N LYS A 17 1.90 9.29 8.22
CA LYS A 17 2.16 10.70 8.51
C LYS A 17 0.97 11.53 8.05
N GLU A 18 0.43 12.38 8.94
CA GLU A 18 -0.59 13.39 8.59
C GLU A 18 -1.78 12.80 7.81
N ASN A 19 -2.31 11.66 8.28
CA ASN A 19 -3.38 10.87 7.68
C ASN A 19 -3.03 10.12 6.40
N LYS A 20 -1.87 10.36 5.80
CA LYS A 20 -1.38 9.61 4.65
C LYS A 20 -0.51 8.43 5.08
N CYS A 21 -0.41 7.42 4.22
CA CYS A 21 0.44 6.26 4.40
C CYS A 21 1.40 6.04 3.23
N GLY A 22 2.48 5.34 3.52
CA GLY A 22 3.50 4.89 2.58
C GLY A 22 4.32 3.77 3.21
N PHE A 23 5.43 3.41 2.58
CA PHE A 23 6.27 2.30 3.04
C PHE A 23 7.75 2.66 3.05
N ILE A 24 8.41 2.27 4.14
CA ILE A 24 9.87 2.37 4.31
C ILE A 24 10.49 0.98 4.36
N ASN A 25 11.79 0.90 4.09
CA ASN A 25 12.57 -0.30 4.38
C ASN A 25 13.05 -0.32 5.85
N GLN A 26 13.72 -1.39 6.27
CA GLN A 26 14.29 -1.52 7.63
C GLN A 26 15.31 -0.43 7.99
N GLN A 27 15.94 0.19 6.99
CA GLN A 27 16.91 1.26 7.18
C GLN A 27 16.23 2.63 7.35
N GLY A 28 14.89 2.69 7.33
CA GLY A 28 14.13 3.94 7.39
C GLY A 28 14.06 4.70 6.07
N LYS A 29 14.55 4.12 4.97
CA LYS A 29 14.46 4.73 3.64
C LYS A 29 13.05 4.55 3.09
N VAL A 30 12.45 5.65 2.64
CA VAL A 30 11.17 5.65 1.92
C VAL A 30 11.33 4.91 0.61
N ILE A 31 10.60 3.80 0.46
CA ILE A 31 10.49 3.05 -0.79
C ILE A 31 9.24 3.49 -1.53
N ILE A 32 8.13 3.64 -0.80
CA ILE A 32 6.86 4.09 -1.33
C ILE A 32 6.50 5.39 -0.61
N PRO A 33 6.38 6.52 -1.32
CA PRO A 33 6.08 7.82 -0.72
C PRO A 33 4.80 7.80 0.12
N VAL A 34 4.78 8.61 1.17
CA VAL A 34 3.61 8.79 2.03
C VAL A 34 2.60 9.70 1.33
N GLN A 35 1.80 9.12 0.43
CA GLN A 35 0.89 9.86 -0.46
C GLN A 35 -0.54 9.28 -0.51
N TYR A 36 -0.73 8.05 -0.04
CA TYR A 36 -2.01 7.35 -0.10
C TYR A 36 -2.86 7.68 1.12
N ASP A 37 -4.18 7.70 0.97
CA ASP A 37 -5.11 7.93 2.08
C ASP A 37 -5.14 6.75 3.05
N TYR A 38 -5.05 5.55 2.50
CA TYR A 38 -5.01 4.29 3.24
C TYR A 38 -4.14 3.27 2.50
N CYS A 39 -3.49 2.37 3.26
CA CYS A 39 -2.60 1.34 2.77
C CYS A 39 -2.79 0.11 3.65
N GLU A 40 -3.08 -1.03 3.03
CA GLU A 40 -3.03 -2.33 3.68
C GLU A 40 -1.59 -2.83 3.75
N ASN A 41 -1.32 -3.79 4.63
CA ASN A 41 -0.01 -4.46 4.65
C ASN A 41 0.24 -5.19 3.32
N PHE A 42 1.51 -5.45 3.03
CA PHE A 42 1.86 -6.28 1.89
C PHE A 42 1.44 -7.72 2.13
N GLU A 43 0.71 -8.29 1.18
CA GLU A 43 0.36 -9.70 1.13
C GLU A 43 0.62 -10.24 -0.28
N LYS A 44 1.36 -11.34 -0.39
CA LYS A 44 1.72 -11.98 -1.68
C LYS A 44 2.42 -11.00 -2.65
N GLY A 45 3.22 -10.09 -2.11
CA GLY A 45 3.97 -9.10 -2.89
C GLY A 45 3.17 -7.89 -3.40
N ILE A 46 1.90 -7.75 -3.01
CA ILE A 46 1.05 -6.61 -3.36
C ILE A 46 0.46 -5.94 -2.12
N SER A 47 0.07 -4.69 -2.24
CA SER A 47 -0.65 -3.94 -1.20
C SER A 47 -1.80 -3.16 -1.85
N ILE A 48 -2.93 -3.13 -1.17
CA ILE A 48 -4.09 -2.33 -1.57
C ILE A 48 -3.98 -0.96 -0.92
N VAL A 49 -4.07 0.07 -1.75
CA VAL A 49 -3.98 1.47 -1.34
C VAL A 49 -5.17 2.26 -1.84
N THR A 50 -5.52 3.31 -1.12
CA THR A 50 -6.65 4.20 -1.47
C THR A 50 -6.13 5.60 -1.79
N ILE A 51 -6.65 6.17 -2.88
CA ILE A 51 -6.39 7.56 -3.30
C ILE A 51 -7.73 8.20 -3.67
N ASN A 52 -8.12 9.29 -3.01
CA ASN A 52 -9.36 10.02 -3.29
C ASN A 52 -10.60 9.10 -3.34
N ASN A 53 -10.74 8.20 -2.36
CA ASN A 53 -11.80 7.18 -2.27
C ASN A 53 -11.80 6.11 -3.38
N LYS A 54 -10.72 5.98 -4.16
CA LYS A 54 -10.56 4.89 -5.12
C LYS A 54 -9.49 3.92 -4.65
N PHE A 55 -9.73 2.64 -4.87
CA PHE A 55 -8.80 1.56 -4.59
C PHE A 55 -7.80 1.39 -5.73
N SER A 56 -6.58 1.03 -5.37
CA SER A 56 -5.48 0.73 -6.29
C SER A 56 -4.63 -0.36 -5.67
N VAL A 57 -3.96 -1.14 -6.51
CA VAL A 57 -3.06 -2.21 -6.08
C VAL A 57 -1.65 -1.83 -6.51
N ILE A 58 -0.71 -1.86 -5.58
CA ILE A 58 0.71 -1.59 -5.84
C ILE A 58 1.56 -2.80 -5.49
N ASP A 59 2.70 -2.93 -6.16
CA ASP A 59 3.76 -3.86 -5.78
C ASP A 59 4.71 -3.25 -4.73
N LYS A 60 5.69 -4.02 -4.27
CA LYS A 60 6.72 -3.59 -3.30
C LYS A 60 7.58 -2.41 -3.74
N MET A 61 7.60 -2.10 -5.03
CA MET A 61 8.33 -0.96 -5.60
C MET A 61 7.42 0.26 -5.76
N GLY A 62 6.15 0.17 -5.36
CA GLY A 62 5.15 1.23 -5.54
C GLY A 62 4.62 1.32 -6.96
N LYS A 63 4.88 0.32 -7.82
CA LYS A 63 4.32 0.26 -9.16
C LYS A 63 2.88 -0.21 -9.07
N TYR A 64 1.99 0.53 -9.71
CA TYR A 64 0.59 0.15 -9.78
C TYR A 64 0.37 -1.04 -10.70
N ILE A 65 -0.30 -2.04 -10.17
CA ILE A 65 -0.81 -3.21 -10.90
C ILE A 65 -2.25 -2.90 -11.36
N VAL A 66 -3.02 -2.23 -10.51
CA VAL A 66 -4.41 -1.81 -10.76
C VAL A 66 -4.59 -0.38 -10.22
N LYS A 67 -5.34 0.46 -10.94
CA LYS A 67 -5.61 1.84 -10.54
C LYS A 67 -7.09 2.17 -10.63
N ASP A 68 -7.52 3.12 -9.80
CA ASP A 68 -8.79 3.83 -9.92
C ASP A 68 -10.04 2.94 -9.88
N VAL A 69 -10.04 1.93 -9.01
CA VAL A 69 -11.18 1.01 -8.82
C VAL A 69 -12.12 1.54 -7.75
N ASN A 70 -13.43 1.41 -7.97
CA ASN A 70 -14.43 2.03 -7.08
C ASN A 70 -14.73 1.17 -5.85
N THR A 71 -14.62 -0.16 -5.96
CA THR A 71 -14.98 -1.09 -4.89
C THR A 71 -13.84 -2.02 -4.53
N TYR A 72 -13.86 -2.51 -3.29
CA TYR A 72 -12.85 -3.45 -2.81
C TYR A 72 -13.07 -4.87 -3.37
N GLU A 73 -14.32 -5.19 -3.69
CA GLU A 73 -14.75 -6.43 -4.31
C GLU A 73 -14.14 -6.60 -5.71
N GLU A 74 -14.21 -5.55 -6.54
CA GLU A 74 -13.56 -5.53 -7.86
C GLU A 74 -12.05 -5.80 -7.75
N ILE A 75 -11.37 -5.23 -6.76
CA ILE A 75 -9.94 -5.49 -6.52
C ILE A 75 -9.70 -6.97 -6.20
N LYS A 76 -10.52 -7.56 -5.31
CA LYS A 76 -10.40 -8.97 -4.94
C LYS A 76 -10.63 -9.91 -6.12
N GLU A 77 -11.57 -9.59 -7.00
CA GLU A 77 -11.81 -10.36 -8.23
C GLU A 77 -10.59 -10.31 -9.15
N ILE A 78 -10.06 -9.11 -9.41
CA ILE A 78 -8.88 -8.93 -10.28
C ILE A 78 -7.64 -9.65 -9.74
N ILE A 79 -7.44 -9.65 -8.42
CA ILE A 79 -6.31 -10.34 -7.78
C ILE A 79 -6.52 -11.85 -7.79
N ARG A 80 -7.76 -12.34 -7.62
CA ARG A 80 -8.07 -13.77 -7.61
C ARG A 80 -7.88 -14.45 -8.97
N GLU A 81 -8.06 -13.70 -10.05
CA GLU A 81 -7.88 -14.20 -11.42
C GLU A 81 -6.42 -14.18 -11.92
N LYS A 82 -5.49 -13.63 -11.12
CA LYS A 82 -4.04 -13.61 -11.42
C LYS A 82 -3.27 -14.63 -10.60
#